data_AF-A0AAD7G927-F1
#
_entry.id   AF-A0AAD7G927-F1
#
_cell.length_a   1.000
_cell.length_b   1.000
_cell.length_c   1.000
_cell.angle_alpha   90.00
_cell.angle_beta   90.00
_cell.angle_gamma   90.00
#
_symmetry.space_group_name_H-M   'P 1'
#
loop_
_entity.id
_entity.type
_entity.pdbx_description
1 polymer ?
#
loop_
_entity_poly.entity_id
_entity_poly.type
_entity_poly.pdbx_seq_one_letter_code
_entity_poly.pdbx_strand_id
1 'polypeptide(L)'
;CRFGCNAVEDAHHVFVECGRYKEWRLKATEELSIFIRDDIIWPLKHTFYYLGHIPSLNDLLPANAVDNMVSHERLLHHFAAEWHLKAIRLTGRIFG
;
A
#
# COMPACT_ATOMS: atom_id res chain seq x y z
N CYS A 1 -22.10 -5.07 1.23
CA CYS A 1 -21.52 -4.08 2.16
C CYS A 1 -22.59 -3.07 2.56
N ARG A 2 -22.45 -2.31 3.66
CA ARG A 2 -23.42 -1.25 4.06
C ARG A 2 -23.67 -0.17 3.00
N PHE A 3 -22.83 -0.08 1.98
CA PHE A 3 -22.94 0.86 0.84
C PHE A 3 -23.54 0.22 -0.43
N GLY A 4 -24.18 -0.96 -0.35
CA GLY A 4 -24.87 -1.59 -1.48
C GLY A 4 -23.99 -2.46 -2.38
N CYS A 5 -22.77 -2.80 -1.97
CA CYS A 5 -21.89 -3.72 -2.70
C CYS A 5 -22.38 -5.18 -2.62
N ASN A 6 -22.22 -5.95 -3.70
CA ASN A 6 -22.50 -7.40 -3.78
C ASN A 6 -21.41 -8.28 -3.13
N ALA A 7 -20.89 -7.85 -1.99
CA ALA A 7 -19.87 -8.57 -1.23
C ALA A 7 -20.05 -8.29 0.26
N VAL A 8 -19.54 -9.19 1.10
CA VAL A 8 -19.63 -9.06 2.57
C VAL A 8 -18.79 -7.86 3.01
N GLU A 9 -19.29 -7.15 4.02
CA GLU A 9 -18.51 -6.08 4.60
C GLU A 9 -17.44 -6.65 5.53
N ASP A 10 -16.22 -6.69 5.03
CA ASP A 10 -15.03 -6.97 5.82
C ASP A 10 -13.93 -5.95 5.46
N ALA A 11 -12.81 -6.01 6.18
CA ALA A 11 -11.69 -5.13 5.92
C ALA A 11 -11.20 -5.28 4.47
N HIS A 12 -11.10 -6.50 3.94
CA HIS A 12 -10.64 -6.72 2.57
C HIS A 12 -11.55 -6.01 1.57
N HIS A 13 -12.84 -6.27 1.65
CA HIS A 13 -13.85 -5.67 0.81
C HIS A 13 -13.83 -4.14 0.88
N VAL A 14 -13.79 -3.55 2.08
CA VAL A 14 -13.75 -2.08 2.25
C VAL A 14 -12.50 -1.48 1.61
N PHE A 15 -11.35 -2.12 1.81
CA PHE A 15 -10.05 -1.63 1.39
C PHE A 15 -9.60 -2.03 -0.02
N VAL A 16 -10.29 -2.95 -0.69
CA VAL A 16 -9.87 -3.50 -1.99
C VAL A 16 -10.98 -3.39 -3.03
N GLU A 17 -12.16 -3.88 -2.70
CA GLU A 17 -13.21 -4.13 -3.69
C GLU A 17 -14.28 -3.05 -3.73
N CYS A 18 -14.56 -2.39 -2.60
CA CYS A 18 -15.68 -1.48 -2.44
C CYS A 18 -15.54 -0.29 -3.42
N GLY A 19 -16.50 -0.17 -4.36
CA GLY A 19 -16.48 0.86 -5.39
C GLY A 19 -16.51 2.29 -4.84
N ARG A 20 -17.14 2.49 -3.67
CA ARG A 20 -17.23 3.79 -2.98
C ARG A 20 -15.86 4.38 -2.66
N TYR A 21 -14.90 3.53 -2.29
CA TYR A 21 -13.56 3.95 -1.89
C TYR A 21 -12.52 3.83 -3.03
N LYS A 22 -12.95 3.50 -4.25
CA LYS A 22 -12.07 3.27 -5.41
C LYS A 22 -11.17 4.47 -5.68
N GLU A 23 -11.72 5.68 -5.66
CA GLU A 23 -10.96 6.90 -5.94
C GLU A 23 -9.84 7.12 -4.92
N TRP A 24 -10.10 6.87 -3.64
CA TRP A 24 -9.10 7.05 -2.58
C TRP A 24 -7.98 6.02 -2.67
N ARG A 25 -8.30 4.79 -3.08
CA ARG A 25 -7.30 3.76 -3.39
C ARG A 25 -6.44 4.14 -4.58
N LEU A 26 -7.04 4.62 -5.67
CA LEU A 26 -6.31 5.04 -6.86
C LEU A 26 -5.37 6.22 -6.57
N LYS A 27 -5.83 7.25 -5.86
CA LYS A 27 -4.97 8.37 -5.45
C LYS A 27 -3.81 7.93 -4.59
N ALA A 28 -4.07 7.06 -3.59
CA ALA A 28 -3.00 6.51 -2.77
C ALA A 28 -1.99 5.71 -3.62
N THR A 29 -2.46 4.96 -4.62
CA THR A 29 -1.62 4.20 -5.55
C THR A 29 -0.75 5.10 -6.42
N GLU A 30 -1.33 6.13 -7.02
CA GLU A 30 -0.63 7.07 -7.89
C GLU A 30 0.51 7.81 -7.16
N GLU A 31 0.29 8.20 -5.91
CA GLU A 31 1.32 8.83 -5.08
C GLU A 31 2.51 7.92 -4.78
N LEU A 32 2.40 6.60 -4.97
CA LEU A 32 3.40 5.61 -4.60
C LEU A 32 3.95 4.82 -5.78
N SER A 33 3.20 4.73 -6.89
CA SER A 33 3.66 4.13 -8.14
C SER A 33 4.82 4.91 -8.78
N ILE A 34 5.01 6.19 -8.40
CA ILE A 34 6.22 6.95 -8.75
C ILE A 34 7.50 6.26 -8.26
N PHE A 35 7.41 5.43 -7.21
CA PHE A 35 8.54 4.71 -6.63
C PHE A 35 8.61 3.25 -7.09
N ILE A 36 7.47 2.64 -7.44
CA ILE A 36 7.36 1.22 -7.78
C ILE A 36 6.53 1.09 -9.05
N ARG A 37 7.16 0.58 -10.11
CA ARG A 37 6.52 0.38 -11.43
C ARG A 37 5.52 -0.76 -11.47
N ASP A 38 5.40 -1.51 -10.37
CA ASP A 38 4.68 -2.77 -10.35
C ASP A 38 3.36 -2.64 -9.59
N ASP A 39 2.27 -2.76 -10.34
CA ASP A 39 0.89 -2.80 -9.89
C ASP A 39 0.57 -4.03 -9.03
N ILE A 40 1.48 -5.01 -8.98
CA ILE A 40 1.41 -6.19 -8.12
C ILE A 40 1.73 -5.84 -6.66
N ILE A 41 2.53 -4.81 -6.42
CA ILE A 41 3.23 -4.58 -5.16
C ILE A 41 2.55 -3.51 -4.30
N TRP A 42 1.79 -2.59 -4.90
CA TRP A 42 0.91 -1.68 -4.16
C TRP A 42 -0.36 -2.42 -3.68
N PRO A 43 -0.85 -2.21 -2.45
CA PRO A 43 -1.60 -3.23 -1.72
C PRO A 43 -3.09 -3.24 -2.03
N LEU A 44 -3.44 -2.98 -3.27
CA LEU A 44 -4.82 -3.08 -3.73
C LEU A 44 -5.39 -4.47 -3.52
N LYS A 45 -4.58 -5.51 -3.30
CA LYS A 45 -5.05 -6.88 -3.10
C LYS A 45 -4.81 -7.43 -1.69
N HIS A 46 -4.15 -6.68 -0.81
CA HIS A 46 -3.81 -7.17 0.51
C HIS A 46 -4.26 -6.22 1.60
N THR A 47 -5.20 -6.69 2.41
CA THR A 47 -5.77 -5.97 3.54
C THR A 47 -4.72 -5.59 4.58
N PHE A 48 -3.66 -6.38 4.71
CA PHE A 48 -2.61 -6.25 5.71
C PHE A 48 -1.95 -4.87 5.72
N TYR A 49 -1.75 -4.27 4.54
CA TYR A 49 -1.08 -2.99 4.40
C TYR A 49 -1.91 -1.85 4.99
N TYR A 50 -3.22 -1.89 4.77
CA TYR A 50 -4.15 -0.94 5.36
C TYR A 50 -4.31 -1.09 6.88
N LEU A 51 -3.94 -2.25 7.42
CA LEU A 51 -3.82 -2.51 8.85
C LEU A 51 -2.43 -2.10 9.41
N GLY A 52 -1.57 -1.50 8.60
CA GLY A 52 -0.23 -1.05 8.99
C GLY A 52 0.87 -2.08 8.80
N HIS A 53 0.58 -3.25 8.22
CA HIS A 53 1.58 -4.28 7.93
C HIS A 53 2.15 -4.12 6.53
N ILE A 54 3.44 -3.81 6.43
CA ILE A 54 4.16 -3.78 5.16
C ILE A 54 4.84 -5.14 4.88
N PRO A 55 4.91 -5.59 3.63
CA PRO A 55 5.62 -6.78 3.20
C PRO A 55 7.11 -6.51 3.28
N SER A 56 7.91 -7.57 3.20
CA SER A 56 9.34 -7.39 3.00
C SER A 56 9.59 -6.72 1.64
N LEU A 57 10.32 -5.61 1.66
CA LEU A 57 10.71 -4.88 0.45
C LEU A 57 12.05 -5.37 -0.13
N ASN A 58 12.67 -6.37 0.51
CA ASN A 58 13.98 -6.90 0.11
C ASN A 58 13.97 -7.45 -1.33
N ASP A 59 12.84 -8.00 -1.77
CA ASP A 59 12.69 -8.53 -3.12
C ASP A 59 12.42 -7.43 -4.17
N LEU A 60 12.07 -6.22 -3.72
CA LEU A 60 11.72 -5.08 -4.59
C LEU A 60 12.94 -4.25 -4.98
N LEU A 61 13.96 -4.26 -4.12
CA LEU A 61 15.21 -3.55 -4.33
C LEU A 61 16.33 -4.58 -4.36
N PRO A 62 16.73 -5.03 -5.57
CA PRO A 62 17.82 -5.99 -5.66
C PRO A 62 19.09 -5.37 -5.05
N ALA A 63 19.88 -6.18 -4.36
CA ALA A 63 21.03 -5.69 -3.57
C ALA A 63 22.10 -4.95 -4.39
N ASN A 64 22.07 -5.12 -5.72
CA ASN A 64 22.93 -4.41 -6.68
C ASN A 64 22.34 -3.07 -7.17
N ALA A 65 21.16 -2.67 -6.72
CA ALA A 65 20.53 -1.40 -7.10
C ALA A 65 21.27 -0.18 -6.53
N VAL A 66 22.12 -0.38 -5.51
CA VAL A 66 22.86 0.66 -4.81
C VAL A 66 24.29 0.20 -4.54
N ASP A 67 25.28 1.07 -4.74
CA ASP A 67 26.71 0.75 -4.62
C ASP A 67 27.13 0.29 -3.21
N ASN A 68 26.34 0.59 -2.18
CA ASN A 68 26.68 0.24 -0.81
C ASN A 68 25.46 -0.23 0.00
N MET A 69 25.72 -1.18 0.90
CA MET A 69 24.71 -1.86 1.72
C MET A 69 23.99 -0.91 2.68
N VAL A 70 24.67 0.12 3.20
CA VAL A 70 24.09 1.08 4.15
C VAL A 70 23.05 1.98 3.46
N SER A 71 23.33 2.41 2.24
CA SER A 71 22.42 3.21 1.41
C SER A 71 21.25 2.36 0.94
N HIS A 72 21.47 1.07 0.66
CA HIS A 72 20.40 0.11 0.35
C HIS A 72 19.43 -0.04 1.53
N GLU A 73 19.93 -0.29 2.75
CA GLU A 73 19.13 -0.37 3.98
C GLU A 73 18.37 0.93 4.27
N ARG A 74 19.01 2.09 4.10
CA ARG A 74 18.35 3.40 4.28
C ARG A 74 17.22 3.61 3.28
N LEU A 75 17.43 3.21 2.03
CA LEU A 75 16.43 3.31 0.97
C LEU A 75 15.23 2.40 1.26
N LEU A 76 15.48 1.15 1.67
CA LEU A 76 14.44 0.21 2.11
C LEU A 76 13.62 0.78 3.28
N HIS A 77 14.30 1.29 4.31
CA HIS A 77 13.64 1.91 5.45
C HIS A 77 12.78 3.12 5.06
N HIS A 78 13.27 3.96 4.14
CA HIS A 78 12.52 5.12 3.67
C HIS A 78 11.25 4.69 2.92
N PHE A 79 11.34 3.69 2.04
CA PHE A 79 10.16 3.16 1.36
C PHE A 79 9.16 2.51 2.32
N ALA A 80 9.65 1.71 3.27
CA ALA A 80 8.84 1.11 4.32
C ALA A 80 8.05 2.15 5.12
N ALA A 81 8.71 3.24 5.52
CA ALA A 81 8.08 4.33 6.26
C ALA A 81 7.02 5.08 5.44
N GLU A 82 7.34 5.45 4.18
CA GLU A 82 6.40 6.12 3.29
C GLU A 82 5.15 5.26 3.02
N TRP A 83 5.35 3.97 2.77
CA TRP A 83 4.28 3.00 2.58
C TRP A 83 3.35 2.89 3.78
N HIS A 84 3.94 2.71 4.96
CA HIS A 84 3.19 2.63 6.20
C HIS A 84 2.37 3.89 6.46
N LEU A 85 2.97 5.07 6.28
CA LEU A 85 2.29 6.36 6.48
C LEU A 85 1.10 6.55 5.53
N LYS A 86 1.27 6.21 4.24
CA LYS A 86 0.21 6.35 3.23
C LYS A 86 -0.93 5.38 3.48
N ALA A 87 -0.63 4.16 3.92
CA ALA A 87 -1.64 3.19 4.30
C ALA A 87 -2.46 3.67 5.51
N ILE A 88 -1.81 4.18 6.56
CA ILE A 88 -2.50 4.80 7.71
C ILE A 88 -3.39 5.95 7.28
N ARG A 89 -2.90 6.84 6.40
CA ARG A 89 -3.69 7.98 5.89
C ARG A 89 -4.92 7.52 5.12
N LEU A 90 -4.81 6.48 4.30
CA LEU A 90 -5.94 5.94 3.57
C LEU A 90 -6.96 5.30 4.53
N THR A 91 -6.49 4.55 5.52
CA THR A 91 -7.34 4.01 6.60
C THR A 91 -8.06 5.12 7.36
N GLY A 92 -7.35 6.19 7.71
CA GLY A 92 -7.93 7.38 8.32
C GLY A 92 -8.99 8.05 7.43
N ARG A 93 -8.80 8.12 6.12
CA ARG A 93 -9.81 8.66 5.18
C ARG A 93 -11.05 7.76 5.07
N ILE A 94 -10.89 6.43 5.14
CA ILE A 94 -11.98 5.46 5.01
C ILE A 94 -12.87 5.40 6.26
N PHE A 95 -12.25 5.46 7.44
CA PHE A 95 -12.92 5.23 8.72
C PHE A 95 -13.10 6.47 9.60
N GLY A 96 -12.37 7.56 9.35
CA GLY A 96 -12.52 8.85 10.03
C GLY A 96 -13.47 9.78 9.30
#